data_AF-A0A2E9R818-F1
#
_entry.id   AF-A0A2E9R818-F1
#
_cell.length_a   1.000
_cell.length_b   1.000
_cell.length_c   1.000
_cell.angle_alpha   90.00
_cell.angle_beta   90.00
_cell.angle_gamma   90.00
#
_symmetry.space_group_name_H-M   'P 1'
#
loop_
_entity.id
_entity.type
_entity.pdbx_description
1 polymer ?
#
loop_
_entity_poly.entity_id
_entity_poly.type
_entity_poly.pdbx_seq_one_letter_code
_entity_poly.pdbx_strand_id
1 'polypeptide(L)'
;MIPEKLKKEVQQKSMIPMIIWGALCMSIVVYFVVATLITQSNKPEPVPSVLHMVLGGLGVLLTLASLGLFQFRSSEKWLKNNLPKDSIDGDEYSTMISSLFGKAFPLFIINLVLNEAIAIFGFVLAVIGQQASLLYPFAGGALLLNLIMFPNFSRMMGRAIRMKRM
;
A
#
# COMPACT_ATOMS: atom_id res chain seq x y z
N MET A 1 -1.99 -15.51 -27.40
CA MET A 1 -2.06 -14.03 -27.47
C MET A 1 -3.13 -13.55 -26.49
N ILE A 2 -2.97 -12.41 -25.78
CA ILE A 2 -4.03 -11.86 -24.91
C ILE A 2 -4.96 -11.01 -25.80
N PRO A 3 -6.30 -11.18 -25.76
CA PRO A 3 -7.21 -10.35 -26.53
C PRO A 3 -7.03 -8.86 -26.19
N GLU A 4 -7.02 -7.97 -27.19
CA GLU A 4 -6.88 -6.51 -26.98
C GLU A 4 -7.96 -5.95 -26.03
N LYS A 5 -9.18 -6.50 -26.08
CA LYS A 5 -10.25 -6.15 -25.13
C LYS A 5 -9.83 -6.41 -23.67
N LEU A 6 -9.21 -7.55 -23.40
CA LEU A 6 -8.76 -7.93 -22.05
C LEU A 6 -7.63 -7.01 -21.56
N LYS A 7 -6.70 -6.66 -22.45
CA LYS A 7 -5.61 -5.74 -22.15
C LYS A 7 -6.13 -4.37 -21.72
N LYS A 8 -7.13 -3.84 -22.43
CA LYS A 8 -7.81 -2.58 -22.08
C LYS A 8 -8.50 -2.66 -20.72
N GLU A 9 -9.19 -3.77 -20.43
CA GLU A 9 -9.87 -3.96 -19.14
C GLU A 9 -8.86 -4.01 -17.97
N VAL A 10 -7.77 -4.77 -18.11
CA VAL A 10 -6.70 -4.82 -17.10
C VAL A 10 -6.09 -3.44 -16.90
N GLN A 11 -5.83 -2.71 -17.98
CA GLN A 11 -5.27 -1.36 -17.92
C GLN A 11 -6.21 -0.41 -17.18
N GLN A 12 -7.51 -0.39 -17.51
CA GLN A 12 -8.49 0.45 -16.84
C GLN A 12 -8.58 0.15 -15.34
N LYS A 13 -8.67 -1.14 -14.95
CA LYS A 13 -8.74 -1.53 -13.53
C LYS A 13 -7.44 -1.24 -12.78
N SER A 14 -6.29 -1.20 -13.46
CA SER A 14 -5.00 -0.87 -12.84
C SER A 14 -4.83 0.61 -12.49
N MET A 15 -5.55 1.52 -13.18
CA MET A 15 -5.44 2.96 -12.94
C MET A 15 -5.95 3.37 -11.56
N ILE A 16 -7.04 2.76 -11.07
CA ILE A 16 -7.65 3.11 -9.78
C ILE A 16 -6.64 2.93 -8.62
N PRO A 17 -6.00 1.75 -8.45
CA PRO A 17 -4.93 1.57 -7.47
C PRO A 17 -3.77 2.58 -7.60
N MET A 18 -3.37 2.94 -8.83
CA MET A 18 -2.28 3.90 -9.07
C MET A 18 -2.65 5.30 -8.60
N ILE A 19 -3.89 5.75 -8.85
CA ILE A 19 -4.38 7.05 -8.40
C ILE A 19 -4.41 7.10 -6.87
N ILE A 20 -4.96 6.06 -6.21
CA ILE A 20 -5.03 6.00 -4.75
C ILE A 20 -3.62 5.97 -4.13
N TRP A 21 -2.73 5.16 -4.71
CA TRP A 21 -1.33 5.11 -4.29
C TRP A 21 -0.64 6.48 -4.40
N GLY A 22 -0.83 7.17 -5.53
CA GLY A 22 -0.28 8.51 -5.74
C GLY A 22 -0.83 9.53 -4.75
N ALA A 23 -2.14 9.48 -4.48
CA ALA A 23 -2.80 10.34 -3.50
C ALA A 23 -2.24 10.13 -2.09
N LEU A 24 -1.99 8.88 -1.67
CA LEU A 24 -1.40 8.57 -0.36
C LEU A 24 0.09 8.92 -0.29
N CYS A 25 0.85 8.78 -1.38
CA CYS A 25 2.22 9.31 -1.39
C CYS A 25 2.22 10.84 -1.23
N MET A 26 1.26 11.52 -1.85
CA MET A 26 1.11 12.97 -1.74
C MET A 26 0.67 13.41 -0.33
N SER A 27 -0.21 12.66 0.37
CA SER A 27 -0.59 13.00 1.74
C SER A 27 0.60 12.95 2.71
N ILE A 28 1.53 12.01 2.53
CA ILE A 28 2.79 11.98 3.32
C ILE A 28 3.61 13.25 3.09
N VAL A 29 3.69 13.76 1.84
CA VAL A 29 4.34 15.04 1.54
C VAL A 29 3.64 16.20 2.25
N VAL A 30 2.31 16.19 2.28
CA VAL A 30 1.54 17.20 3.02
C VAL A 30 1.86 17.14 4.52
N TYR A 31 1.97 15.95 5.12
CA TYR A 31 2.38 15.82 6.53
C TYR A 31 3.74 16.44 6.81
N PHE A 32 4.71 16.28 5.90
CA PHE A 32 6.00 16.96 5.99
C PHE A 32 5.86 18.47 6.00
N VAL A 33 5.14 19.03 5.02
CA VAL A 33 4.95 20.47 4.91
C VAL A 33 4.27 21.01 6.16
N VAL A 34 3.17 20.39 6.60
CA VAL A 34 2.43 20.82 7.79
C VAL A 34 3.29 20.72 9.05
N ALA A 35 4.01 19.62 9.25
CA ALA A 35 4.89 19.48 10.42
C ALA A 35 6.00 20.55 10.42
N THR A 36 6.62 20.84 9.27
CA THR A 36 7.65 21.89 9.20
C THR A 36 7.09 23.27 9.52
N LEU A 37 5.91 23.62 9.01
CA LEU A 37 5.27 24.91 9.29
C LEU A 37 4.88 25.07 10.76
N ILE A 38 4.37 24.02 11.40
CA ILE A 38 3.99 24.05 12.83
C ILE A 38 5.23 24.19 13.72
N THR A 39 6.30 23.45 13.40
CA THR A 39 7.49 23.35 14.27
C THR A 39 8.47 24.51 14.16
N GLN A 40 8.45 25.29 13.06
CA GLN A 40 9.36 26.44 12.88
C GLN A 40 9.20 27.53 13.94
N SER A 41 8.01 27.70 14.50
CA SER A 41 7.69 28.80 15.43
C SER A 41 7.90 28.44 16.90
N ASN A 42 8.13 27.17 17.22
CA ASN A 42 8.10 26.66 18.58
C ASN A 42 9.48 26.16 19.03
N LYS A 43 9.75 26.29 20.33
CA LYS A 43 10.94 25.67 20.92
C LYS A 43 10.72 24.16 21.00
N PRO A 44 11.74 23.34 20.68
CA PRO A 44 11.68 21.88 20.85
C PRO A 44 11.22 21.50 22.26
N GLU A 45 10.16 20.69 22.34
CA GLU A 45 9.69 20.13 23.61
C GLU A 45 10.10 18.65 23.71
N PRO A 46 10.55 18.19 24.90
CA PRO A 46 10.91 16.79 25.09
C PRO A 46 9.65 15.92 25.04
N VAL A 47 9.56 15.06 24.03
CA VAL A 47 8.49 14.06 23.97
C VAL A 47 8.77 12.96 25.01
N PRO A 48 7.77 12.54 25.81
CA PRO A 48 7.93 11.46 26.77
C PRO A 48 8.50 10.20 26.12
N SER A 49 9.52 9.58 26.74
CA SER A 49 10.17 8.37 26.21
C SER A 49 9.20 7.22 25.98
N VAL A 50 8.15 7.12 26.80
CA VAL A 50 7.07 6.13 26.66
C VAL A 50 6.37 6.27 25.31
N LEU A 51 6.12 7.51 24.85
CA LEU A 51 5.43 7.73 23.58
C LEU A 51 6.30 7.32 22.39
N HIS A 52 7.61 7.59 22.44
CA HIS A 52 8.56 7.10 21.44
C HIS A 52 8.56 5.58 21.34
N MET A 53 8.61 4.89 22.49
CA MET A 53 8.61 3.42 22.53
C MET A 53 7.30 2.84 21.99
N VAL A 54 6.16 3.40 22.38
CA VAL A 54 4.84 2.93 21.93
C VAL A 54 4.66 3.16 20.43
N LEU A 55 4.86 4.39 19.95
CA LEU A 55 4.64 4.71 18.54
C LEU A 55 5.70 4.08 17.62
N GLY A 56 6.95 4.00 18.07
CA GLY A 56 8.01 3.27 17.38
C GLY A 56 7.71 1.77 17.29
N GLY A 57 7.30 1.15 18.41
CA GLY A 57 6.92 -0.27 18.46
C GLY A 57 5.73 -0.58 17.55
N LEU A 58 4.70 0.27 17.56
CA LEU A 58 3.56 0.16 16.65
C LEU A 58 3.99 0.34 15.19
N GLY A 59 4.86 1.31 14.89
CA GLY A 59 5.40 1.51 13.54
C GLY A 59 6.10 0.28 12.99
N VAL A 60 6.91 -0.40 13.80
CA VAL A 60 7.56 -1.67 13.44
C VAL A 60 6.52 -2.78 13.23
N LEU A 61 5.55 -2.92 14.13
CA LEU A 61 4.49 -3.92 14.00
C LEU A 61 3.68 -3.73 12.72
N LEU A 62 3.28 -2.50 12.40
CA LEU A 62 2.55 -2.17 11.18
C LEU A 62 3.39 -2.39 9.93
N THR A 63 4.69 -2.11 9.98
CA THR A 63 5.64 -2.41 8.90
C THR A 63 5.66 -3.91 8.60
N LEU A 64 5.80 -4.74 9.63
CA LEU A 64 5.80 -6.20 9.48
C LEU A 64 4.46 -6.72 8.97
N ALA A 65 3.35 -6.20 9.50
CA ALA A 65 2.00 -6.56 9.05
C ALA A 65 1.79 -6.21 7.57
N SER A 66 2.21 -5.02 7.15
CA SER A 66 2.12 -4.55 5.77
C SER A 66 2.96 -5.41 4.80
N LEU A 67 4.21 -5.72 5.19
CA LEU A 67 5.06 -6.62 4.40
C LEU A 67 4.47 -8.04 4.32
N GLY A 68 3.96 -8.57 5.43
CA GLY A 68 3.30 -9.88 5.48
C GLY A 68 2.06 -9.93 4.59
N LEU A 69 1.22 -8.89 4.62
CA LEU A 69 0.03 -8.78 3.79
C LEU A 69 0.38 -8.68 2.30
N PHE A 70 1.41 -7.90 1.96
CA PHE A 70 1.94 -7.79 0.60
C PHE A 70 2.44 -9.14 0.06
N GLN A 71 3.21 -9.88 0.87
CA GLN A 71 3.71 -11.21 0.52
C GLN A 71 2.57 -12.22 0.38
N PHE A 72 1.61 -12.21 1.31
CA PHE A 72 0.43 -13.08 1.29
C PHE A 72 -0.39 -12.89 0.01
N ARG A 73 -0.75 -11.64 -0.31
CA ARG A 73 -1.50 -11.29 -1.54
C ARG A 73 -0.76 -11.70 -2.82
N SER A 74 0.57 -11.61 -2.80
CA SER A 74 1.41 -11.91 -3.96
C SER A 74 1.76 -13.40 -4.09
N SER A 75 1.35 -14.22 -3.11
CA SER A 75 1.64 -15.65 -3.05
C SER A 75 0.87 -16.43 -4.11
N GLU A 76 1.53 -17.45 -4.67
CA GLU A 76 0.91 -18.35 -5.64
C GLU A 76 -0.24 -19.14 -5.03
N LYS A 77 -0.15 -19.47 -3.74
CA LYS A 77 -1.21 -20.17 -3.02
C LYS A 77 -2.48 -19.32 -2.97
N TRP A 78 -2.34 -18.03 -2.66
CA TRP A 78 -3.46 -17.10 -2.63
C TRP A 78 -4.08 -16.93 -4.01
N LEU A 79 -3.25 -16.75 -5.04
CA LEU A 79 -3.73 -16.66 -6.43
C LEU A 79 -4.49 -17.92 -6.84
N LYS A 80 -3.90 -19.11 -6.67
CA LYS A 80 -4.54 -20.39 -7.01
C LYS A 80 -5.88 -20.60 -6.30
N ASN A 81 -5.94 -20.29 -5.00
CA ASN A 81 -7.17 -20.43 -4.21
C ASN A 81 -8.28 -19.45 -4.62
N ASN A 82 -7.93 -18.35 -5.27
CA ASN A 82 -8.88 -17.31 -5.67
C ASN A 82 -9.21 -17.31 -7.17
N LEU A 83 -8.52 -18.12 -7.96
CA LEU A 83 -8.86 -18.35 -9.36
C LEU A 83 -10.11 -19.24 -9.45
N PRO A 84 -11.03 -18.96 -10.40
CA PRO A 84 -12.17 -19.84 -10.66
C PRO A 84 -11.64 -21.23 -11.06
N LYS A 85 -12.30 -22.31 -10.63
CA LYS A 85 -11.81 -23.68 -10.87
C LYS A 85 -12.07 -24.15 -12.30
N ASP A 86 -13.12 -23.67 -12.92
CA ASP A 86 -13.59 -24.15 -14.23
C ASP A 86 -12.71 -23.67 -15.40
N SER A 87 -12.80 -24.39 -16.53
CA SER A 87 -12.05 -24.09 -17.76
C SER A 87 -12.59 -22.83 -18.43
N ILE A 88 -11.70 -21.86 -18.62
CA ILE A 88 -12.07 -20.49 -19.02
C ILE A 88 -12.14 -20.39 -20.55
N ASP A 89 -13.36 -20.29 -21.08
CA ASP A 89 -13.63 -19.79 -22.43
C ASP A 89 -13.38 -18.27 -22.52
N GLY A 90 -13.25 -17.73 -23.74
CA GLY A 90 -12.80 -16.35 -23.99
C GLY A 90 -13.50 -15.26 -23.17
N ASP A 91 -14.81 -15.41 -22.93
CA ASP A 91 -15.62 -14.43 -22.17
C ASP A 91 -15.45 -14.58 -20.64
N GLU A 92 -15.03 -15.75 -20.14
CA GLU A 92 -14.82 -15.99 -18.71
C GLU A 92 -13.57 -15.27 -18.14
N TYR A 93 -12.63 -14.85 -19.00
CA TYR A 93 -11.44 -14.10 -18.55
C TYR A 93 -11.79 -12.76 -17.89
N SER A 94 -12.83 -12.07 -18.37
CA SER A 94 -13.29 -10.79 -17.79
C SER A 94 -13.85 -11.00 -16.38
N THR A 95 -14.66 -12.05 -16.20
CA THR A 95 -15.20 -12.46 -14.90
C THR A 95 -14.08 -12.84 -13.93
N MET A 96 -13.08 -13.59 -14.39
CA MET A 96 -11.91 -13.94 -13.59
C MET A 96 -11.16 -12.69 -13.12
N ILE A 97 -10.87 -11.73 -14.02
CA ILE A 97 -10.17 -10.49 -13.68
C ILE A 97 -10.97 -9.69 -12.67
N SER A 98 -12.28 -9.55 -12.90
CA SER A 98 -13.16 -8.80 -12.00
C SER A 98 -13.24 -9.43 -10.61
N SER A 99 -13.34 -10.76 -10.53
CA SER A 99 -13.31 -11.50 -9.26
C SER A 99 -11.98 -11.34 -8.52
N LEU A 100 -10.86 -11.53 -9.23
CA LEU A 100 -9.53 -11.43 -8.62
C LEU A 100 -9.22 -9.99 -8.19
N PHE A 101 -9.63 -9.00 -8.99
CA PHE A 101 -9.55 -7.59 -8.63
C PHE A 101 -10.38 -7.28 -7.38
N GLY A 102 -11.65 -7.72 -7.33
CA GLY A 102 -12.54 -7.51 -6.18
C GLY A 102 -11.99 -8.06 -4.87
N LYS A 103 -11.19 -9.14 -4.92
CA LYS A 103 -10.54 -9.72 -3.73
C LYS A 103 -9.19 -9.10 -3.40
N ALA A 104 -8.37 -8.77 -4.42
CA ALA A 104 -7.04 -8.22 -4.21
C ALA A 104 -7.07 -6.73 -3.85
N PHE A 105 -8.07 -5.99 -4.33
CA PHE A 105 -8.15 -4.54 -4.17
C PHE A 105 -8.35 -4.11 -2.70
N PRO A 106 -9.27 -4.70 -1.91
CA PRO A 106 -9.38 -4.37 -0.49
C PRO A 106 -8.09 -4.63 0.30
N LEU A 107 -7.41 -5.76 0.02
CA LEU A 107 -6.13 -6.08 0.66
C LEU A 107 -5.06 -5.05 0.32
N PHE A 108 -5.05 -4.55 -0.93
CA PHE A 108 -4.16 -3.47 -1.34
C PHE A 108 -4.47 -2.16 -0.59
N ILE A 109 -5.74 -1.78 -0.44
CA ILE A 109 -6.13 -0.58 0.31
C ILE A 109 -5.73 -0.69 1.79
N ILE A 110 -6.00 -1.83 2.43
CA ILE A 110 -5.57 -2.07 3.81
C ILE A 110 -4.05 -1.88 3.92
N ASN A 111 -3.29 -2.45 2.98
CA ASN A 111 -1.84 -2.33 2.98
C ASN A 111 -1.35 -0.88 2.89
N LEU A 112 -1.98 -0.06 2.05
CA LEU A 112 -1.66 1.36 1.94
C LEU A 112 -2.01 2.14 3.20
N VAL A 113 -3.16 1.84 3.82
CA VAL A 113 -3.57 2.47 5.09
C VAL A 113 -2.62 2.11 6.23
N LEU A 114 -2.12 0.88 6.28
CA LEU A 114 -1.09 0.48 7.25
C LEU A 114 0.19 1.30 7.08
N ASN A 115 0.62 1.53 5.84
CA ASN A 115 1.78 2.37 5.56
C ASN A 115 1.53 3.84 5.96
N GLU A 116 0.33 4.36 5.68
CA GLU A 116 -0.06 5.72 6.04
C GLU A 116 -0.07 5.93 7.56
N ALA A 117 -0.57 4.94 8.31
CA ALA A 117 -0.59 4.99 9.77
C ALA A 117 0.82 5.16 10.38
N ILE A 118 1.86 4.57 9.76
CA ILE A 118 3.26 4.77 10.17
C ILE A 118 3.64 6.25 10.04
N ALA A 119 3.33 6.87 8.89
CA ALA A 119 3.60 8.30 8.68
C ALA A 119 2.83 9.19 9.67
N ILE A 120 1.58 8.84 9.97
CA ILE A 120 0.75 9.53 10.96
C ILE A 120 1.39 9.45 12.35
N PHE A 121 1.95 8.32 12.77
CA PHE A 121 2.65 8.21 14.06
C PHE A 121 3.86 9.15 14.14
N GLY A 122 4.65 9.23 13.08
CA GLY A 122 5.75 10.20 12.98
C GLY A 122 5.26 11.65 13.01
N PHE A 123 4.12 11.92 12.37
CA PHE A 123 3.52 13.25 12.35
C PHE A 123 3.06 13.66 13.75
N VAL A 124 2.40 12.76 14.48
CA VAL A 124 2.00 12.98 15.88
C VAL A 124 3.23 13.25 16.76
N LEU A 125 4.31 12.48 16.61
CA LEU A 125 5.56 12.73 17.35
C LEU A 125 6.16 14.11 17.03
N ALA A 126 6.19 14.49 15.76
CA ALA A 126 6.73 15.77 15.33
C ALA A 126 5.93 16.97 15.88
N VAL A 127 4.60 16.86 15.90
CA VAL A 127 3.71 17.90 16.44
C VAL A 127 3.87 18.01 17.95
N ILE A 128 3.87 16.90 18.70
CA ILE A 128 4.01 16.93 20.17
C ILE A 128 5.41 17.42 20.56
N GLY A 129 6.46 16.96 19.87
CA GLY A 129 7.84 17.33 20.18
C GLY A 129 8.27 18.69 19.65
N GLN A 130 7.39 19.36 18.91
CA GLN A 130 7.69 20.58 18.17
C GLN A 130 8.98 20.44 17.32
N GLN A 131 9.19 19.26 16.73
CA GLN A 131 10.42 18.90 16.00
C GLN A 131 10.10 18.06 14.76
N ALA A 132 10.23 18.67 13.57
CA ALA A 132 9.96 17.98 12.31
C ALA A 132 10.89 16.78 12.05
N SER A 133 12.09 16.75 12.65
CA SER A 133 13.04 15.64 12.52
C SER A 133 12.48 14.30 13.00
N LEU A 134 11.54 14.31 13.95
CA LEU A 134 10.89 13.11 14.48
C LEU A 134 9.98 12.42 13.44
N LEU A 135 9.50 13.16 12.43
CA LEU A 135 8.69 12.62 11.34
C LEU A 135 9.52 11.79 10.35
N TYR A 136 10.79 12.15 10.16
CA TYR A 136 11.62 11.67 9.05
C TYR A 136 11.74 10.14 8.96
N PRO A 137 12.07 9.40 10.05
CA PRO A 137 12.19 7.95 9.95
C PRO A 137 10.85 7.26 9.63
N PHE A 138 9.74 7.80 10.13
CA PHE A 138 8.41 7.23 9.92
C PHE A 138 7.89 7.50 8.51
N ALA A 139 7.95 8.76 8.06
CA ALA A 139 7.48 9.13 6.74
C ALA A 139 8.39 8.59 5.63
N GLY A 140 9.71 8.57 5.86
CA GLY A 140 10.65 7.91 4.96
C GLY A 140 10.41 6.41 4.84
N GLY A 141 10.16 5.73 5.98
CA GLY A 141 9.77 4.32 6.00
C GLY A 141 8.44 4.06 5.26
N ALA A 142 7.41 4.87 5.51
CA ALA A 142 6.12 4.76 4.85
C ALA A 142 6.22 4.97 3.32
N LEU A 143 6.98 5.98 2.87
CA LEU A 143 7.23 6.21 1.45
C LEU A 143 8.00 5.05 0.81
N LEU A 144 9.03 4.53 1.49
CA LEU A 144 9.78 3.37 1.00
C LEU A 144 8.88 2.13 0.89
N LEU A 145 8.03 1.87 1.87
CA LEU A 145 7.04 0.79 1.81
C LEU A 145 6.07 0.99 0.65
N ASN A 146 5.55 2.21 0.46
CA ASN A 146 4.67 2.52 -0.68
C ASN A 146 5.37 2.29 -2.02
N LEU A 147 6.65 2.64 -2.15
CA LEU A 147 7.45 2.39 -3.37
C LEU A 147 7.66 0.89 -3.61
N ILE A 148 8.01 0.12 -2.57
CA ILE A 148 8.14 -1.35 -2.66
C ILE A 148 6.82 -2.00 -3.08
N MET A 149 5.70 -1.44 -2.60
CA MET A 149 4.35 -1.97 -2.79
C MET A 149 3.61 -1.35 -3.97
N PHE A 150 4.34 -0.81 -4.96
CA PHE A 150 3.77 -0.16 -6.13
C PHE A 150 2.67 -1.02 -6.79
N PRO A 151 1.48 -0.44 -7.09
CA PRO A 151 0.36 -1.19 -7.64
C PRO A 151 0.67 -1.72 -9.04
N ASN A 152 1.01 -3.00 -9.12
CA ASN A 152 1.25 -3.69 -10.40
C ASN A 152 0.24 -4.83 -10.63
N PHE A 153 -1.03 -4.44 -10.81
CA PHE A 153 -2.12 -5.39 -11.10
C PHE A 153 -1.90 -6.14 -12.42
N SER A 154 -1.31 -5.50 -13.43
CA SER A 154 -0.98 -6.13 -14.71
C SER A 154 -0.06 -7.34 -14.55
N ARG A 155 0.98 -7.22 -13.71
CA ARG A 155 1.89 -8.35 -13.42
C ARG A 155 1.18 -9.46 -12.66
N MET A 156 0.30 -9.12 -11.73
CA MET A 156 -0.50 -10.10 -10.98
C MET A 156 -1.47 -10.87 -11.90
N MET A 157 -2.21 -10.18 -12.76
CA MET A 157 -3.10 -10.79 -13.75
C MET A 157 -2.32 -11.67 -14.74
N GLY A 158 -1.17 -11.21 -15.21
CA GLY A 158 -0.30 -12.00 -16.09
C GLY A 158 0.19 -13.30 -15.45
N ARG A 159 0.47 -13.30 -14.14
CA ARG A 159 0.80 -14.53 -13.39
C ARG A 159 -0.41 -15.46 -13.28
N ALA A 160 -1.57 -14.93 -12.92
CA ALA A 160 -2.83 -15.68 -12.83
C ALA A 160 -3.17 -16.40 -14.16
N ILE A 161 -3.10 -15.68 -15.29
CA ILE A 161 -3.37 -16.25 -16.62
C ILE A 161 -2.38 -17.37 -16.96
N ARG A 162 -1.09 -17.21 -16.62
CA ARG A 162 -0.09 -18.27 -16.85
C ARG A 162 -0.36 -19.51 -16.01
N MET A 163 -0.75 -19.35 -14.75
CA MET A 163 -1.08 -20.47 -13.86
C MET A 163 -2.27 -21.29 -14.33
N LYS A 164 -3.23 -20.67 -15.04
CA LYS A 164 -4.40 -21.34 -15.61
C LYS A 164 -4.12 -22.12 -16.90
N ARG A 165 -3.00 -21.83 -17.58
CA ARG A 165 -2.61 -22.51 -18.83
C ARG A 165 -1.73 -23.74 -18.61
N MET A 166 -1.17 -23.88 -17.41
CA MET A 166 -0.40 -25.05 -16.99
C MET A 166 -1.35 -26.10 -16.43
#